data_AF-A0A063ZBL4-F1
#
_entry.id   AF-A0A063ZBL4-F1
#
_cell.length_a   1.000
_cell.length_b   1.000
_cell.length_c   1.000
_cell.angle_alpha   90.00
_cell.angle_beta   90.00
_cell.angle_gamma   90.00
#
_symmetry.space_group_name_H-M   'P 1'
#
loop_
_entity.id
_entity.type
_entity.pdbx_description
1 polymer ?
#
loop_
_entity_poly.entity_id
_entity_poly.type
_entity_poly.pdbx_seq_one_letter_code
_entity_poly.pdbx_strand_id
1 'polypeptide(L)'
;DTHFAFFSGHGAPEGFAFSSSQDDTFLSYSDALWGNTQMDWITIDACTVLRENSHTNWYNAFGGLHSMTGFHTECHDVSDRGSNFVHRMVGTWTTQPIITAWFIAAKDTEPSTTYAAALAREGCWSDYVYGHGSQGTPGTSFLYGTYQC
;
A
#
# COMPACT_ATOMS: atom_id res chain seq x y z
N ASP A 1 -1.79 -17.80 8.06
CA ASP A 1 -1.20 -17.34 6.80
C ASP A 1 -1.69 -15.94 6.50
N THR A 2 -0.75 -15.01 6.32
CA THR A 2 -1.04 -13.62 5.96
C THR A 2 -0.30 -13.33 4.68
N HIS A 3 -1.04 -13.03 3.61
CA HIS A 3 -0.50 -12.73 2.29
C HIS A 3 -0.31 -11.22 2.14
N PHE A 4 0.62 -10.67 2.93
CA PHE A 4 0.86 -9.24 3.04
C PHE A 4 2.34 -8.94 2.84
N ALA A 5 2.66 -7.99 1.98
CA ALA A 5 4.01 -7.45 1.85
C ALA A 5 4.08 -6.00 2.35
N PHE A 6 5.15 -5.68 3.06
CA PHE A 6 5.52 -4.31 3.43
C PHE A 6 6.90 -4.01 2.87
N PHE A 7 7.01 -2.92 2.13
CA PHE A 7 8.27 -2.35 1.67
C PHE A 7 8.40 -0.94 2.18
N SER A 8 9.61 -0.54 2.60
CA SER A 8 9.95 0.84 2.96
C SER A 8 11.29 1.21 2.31
N GLY A 9 11.32 2.35 1.62
CA GLY A 9 12.48 2.80 0.87
C GLY A 9 12.17 3.92 -0.12
N HIS A 10 12.99 4.03 -1.17
CA HIS A 10 12.81 5.07 -2.18
C HIS A 10 11.81 4.67 -3.26
N GLY A 11 10.98 5.63 -3.66
CA GLY A 11 9.91 5.44 -4.63
C GLY A 11 9.89 6.57 -5.65
N ALA A 12 9.29 6.28 -6.79
CA ALA A 12 9.03 7.21 -7.86
C ALA A 12 7.68 6.85 -8.50
N PRO A 13 7.09 7.73 -9.35
CA PRO A 13 5.83 7.44 -10.03
C PRO A 13 5.83 6.15 -10.85
N GLU A 14 7.01 5.67 -11.26
CA GLU A 14 7.23 4.48 -12.08
C GLU A 14 7.53 3.19 -11.29
N GLY A 15 7.71 3.25 -9.97
CA GLY A 15 8.15 2.08 -9.20
C GLY A 15 8.87 2.42 -7.89
N PHE A 16 9.69 1.49 -7.40
CA PHE A 16 10.48 1.68 -6.18
C PHE A 16 11.82 0.96 -6.25
N ALA A 17 12.81 1.49 -5.53
CA ALA A 17 14.20 1.08 -5.64
C ALA A 17 14.58 0.02 -4.60
N PHE A 18 15.39 -0.94 -5.01
CA PHE A 18 16.09 -1.87 -4.13
C PHE A 18 17.54 -1.43 -3.92
N SER A 19 18.10 -1.75 -2.77
CA SER A 19 19.50 -1.43 -2.44
C SER A 19 20.53 -2.35 -3.10
N SER A 20 20.08 -3.47 -3.69
CA SER A 20 20.95 -4.45 -4.35
C SER A 20 20.55 -4.66 -5.80
N SER A 21 21.53 -4.80 -6.69
CA SER A 21 21.34 -5.15 -8.10
C SER A 21 21.24 -6.66 -8.34
N GLN A 22 20.62 -7.40 -7.41
CA GLN A 22 20.29 -8.80 -7.68
C GLN A 22 19.11 -8.73 -8.67
N ASP A 23 19.42 -8.91 -9.95
CA ASP A 23 18.58 -8.67 -11.14
C ASP A 23 18.44 -7.19 -11.54
N ASP A 24 17.78 -6.35 -10.74
CA ASP A 24 17.62 -4.90 -11.00
C ASP A 24 17.61 -4.09 -9.71
N THR A 25 17.98 -2.81 -9.77
CA THR A 25 17.92 -1.89 -8.61
C THR A 25 16.55 -1.24 -8.45
N PHE A 26 15.57 -1.60 -9.28
CA PHE A 26 14.29 -0.91 -9.34
C PHE A 26 13.20 -1.87 -9.83
N LEU A 27 12.10 -1.96 -9.09
CA LEU A 27 10.89 -2.64 -9.55
C LEU A 27 10.00 -1.63 -10.26
N SER A 28 9.78 -1.80 -11.56
CA SER A 28 8.80 -1.01 -12.29
C SER A 28 7.40 -1.60 -12.17
N TYR A 29 6.36 -0.75 -12.27
CA TYR A 29 4.98 -1.22 -12.40
C TYR A 29 4.78 -2.22 -13.56
N SER A 30 5.64 -2.19 -14.60
CA SER A 30 5.57 -3.12 -15.72
C SER A 30 6.03 -4.53 -15.38
N ASP A 31 6.84 -4.67 -14.35
CA ASP A 31 7.41 -5.95 -13.91
C ASP A 31 6.52 -6.61 -12.85
N ALA A 32 5.60 -5.83 -12.26
CA ALA A 32 4.72 -6.26 -11.20
C ALA A 32 3.56 -7.10 -11.75
N LEU A 33 3.42 -8.31 -11.21
CA LEU A 33 2.20 -9.11 -11.32
C LEU A 33 1.98 -9.83 -9.98
N TRP A 34 1.11 -9.27 -9.15
CA TRP A 34 0.86 -9.69 -7.79
C TRP A 34 -0.57 -10.24 -7.63
N GLY A 35 -0.76 -11.17 -6.68
CA GLY A 35 -2.03 -11.87 -6.51
C GLY A 35 -1.89 -13.38 -6.59
N ASN A 36 -2.89 -14.01 -7.24
CA ASN A 36 -2.96 -15.45 -7.50
C ASN A 36 -2.61 -16.32 -6.28
N THR A 37 -3.30 -16.08 -5.17
CA THR A 37 -3.21 -16.79 -3.88
C THR A 37 -1.86 -16.71 -3.15
N GLN A 38 -0.95 -15.81 -3.56
CA GLN A 38 0.35 -15.64 -2.90
C GLN A 38 0.50 -14.29 -2.20
N MET A 39 -0.18 -13.25 -2.68
CA MET A 39 -0.16 -11.92 -2.07
C MET A 39 -1.51 -11.22 -2.29
N ASP A 40 -2.21 -10.89 -1.21
CA ASP A 40 -3.50 -10.23 -1.26
C ASP A 40 -3.35 -8.72 -1.04
N TRP A 41 -2.36 -8.28 -0.27
CA TRP A 41 -2.10 -6.86 -0.03
C TRP A 41 -0.63 -6.51 -0.05
N ILE A 42 -0.33 -5.28 -0.46
CA ILE A 42 1.01 -4.71 -0.38
C ILE A 42 0.96 -3.25 0.07
N THR A 43 1.89 -2.89 0.94
CA THR A 43 2.16 -1.50 1.29
C THR A 43 3.56 -1.12 0.84
N ILE A 44 3.65 -0.02 0.12
CA ILE A 44 4.89 0.57 -0.38
C ILE A 44 5.06 1.93 0.29
N ASP A 45 5.77 1.92 1.41
CA ASP A 45 6.17 3.09 2.18
C ASP A 45 7.32 3.81 1.47
N ALA A 46 6.97 4.48 0.37
CA ALA A 46 7.91 5.16 -0.51
C ALA A 46 7.25 6.31 -1.26
N CYS A 47 8.04 7.33 -1.62
CA CYS A 47 7.58 8.55 -2.26
C CYS A 47 6.81 8.30 -3.57
N THR A 48 5.67 8.94 -3.75
CA THR A 48 4.97 9.14 -5.04
C THR A 48 4.56 7.89 -5.85
N VAL A 49 4.72 6.68 -5.29
CA VAL A 49 4.42 5.42 -5.99
C VAL A 49 2.96 5.35 -6.45
N LEU A 50 2.04 5.96 -5.69
CA LEU A 50 0.61 6.04 -6.01
C LEU A 50 0.16 7.47 -6.32
N ARG A 51 1.00 8.26 -7.00
CA ARG A 51 0.64 9.60 -7.45
C ARG A 51 -0.55 9.57 -8.41
N GLU A 52 -1.46 10.53 -8.30
CA GLU A 52 -2.75 10.53 -9.00
C GLU A 52 -2.63 10.44 -10.53
N ASN A 53 -1.61 11.04 -11.12
CA ASN A 53 -1.41 11.00 -12.58
C ASN A 53 -0.69 9.74 -13.09
N SER A 54 -0.23 8.84 -12.21
CA SER A 54 0.51 7.62 -12.59
C SER A 54 -0.01 6.34 -11.92
N HIS A 55 -0.90 6.44 -10.91
CA HIS A 55 -1.41 5.29 -10.16
C HIS A 55 -2.07 4.22 -11.05
N THR A 56 -2.62 4.61 -12.21
CA THR A 56 -3.24 3.68 -13.17
C THR A 56 -2.25 2.72 -13.82
N ASN A 57 -0.96 3.05 -13.81
CA ASN A 57 0.10 2.17 -14.33
C ASN A 57 0.19 0.86 -13.52
N TRP A 58 -0.24 0.87 -12.27
CA TRP A 58 -0.26 -0.31 -11.40
C TRP A 58 -1.43 -1.25 -11.65
N TYR A 59 -2.40 -0.92 -12.50
CA TYR A 59 -3.59 -1.76 -12.68
C TYR A 59 -3.24 -3.19 -13.13
N ASN A 60 -2.22 -3.35 -13.98
CA ASN A 60 -1.76 -4.67 -14.43
C ASN A 60 -1.07 -5.47 -13.33
N ALA A 61 -0.60 -4.83 -12.26
CA ALA A 61 -0.03 -5.52 -11.10
C ALA A 61 -1.08 -6.30 -10.32
N PHE A 62 -2.38 -6.04 -10.50
CA PHE A 62 -3.46 -6.66 -9.75
C PHE A 62 -3.97 -7.96 -10.41
N GLY A 63 -3.11 -8.98 -10.45
CA GLY A 63 -3.43 -10.37 -10.85
C GLY A 63 -4.17 -11.19 -9.79
N GLY A 64 -4.91 -10.54 -8.90
CA GLY A 64 -5.55 -11.13 -7.72
C GLY A 64 -5.30 -10.36 -6.42
N LEU A 65 -4.44 -9.35 -6.46
CA LEU A 65 -4.26 -8.40 -5.37
C LEU A 65 -5.58 -7.69 -5.02
N HIS A 66 -5.82 -7.49 -3.74
CA HIS A 66 -6.97 -6.77 -3.20
C HIS A 66 -6.70 -5.26 -3.14
N SER A 67 -5.57 -4.86 -2.54
CA SER A 67 -5.19 -3.46 -2.45
C SER A 67 -3.68 -3.23 -2.35
N MET A 68 -3.32 -2.01 -2.73
CA MET A 68 -1.98 -1.44 -2.67
C MET A 68 -2.07 -0.11 -1.94
N THR A 69 -1.21 0.11 -0.95
CA THR A 69 -1.12 1.40 -0.26
C THR A 69 0.27 2.01 -0.40
N GLY A 70 0.37 3.34 -0.34
CA GLY A 70 1.62 4.09 -0.46
C GLY A 70 1.39 5.59 -0.38
N PHE A 71 2.22 6.39 -1.05
CA PHE A 71 2.09 7.86 -1.06
C PHE A 71 1.75 8.43 -2.43
N HIS A 72 0.95 9.50 -2.41
CA HIS A 72 0.70 10.37 -3.56
C HIS A 72 1.81 11.43 -3.69
N THR A 73 2.28 11.99 -2.56
CA THR A 73 3.39 12.96 -2.51
C THR A 73 4.72 12.29 -2.13
N GLU A 74 5.76 13.10 -2.00
CA GLU A 74 6.94 12.73 -1.21
C GLU A 74 6.55 12.43 0.24
N CYS A 75 7.34 11.58 0.89
CA CYS A 75 7.22 11.20 2.30
C CYS A 75 8.61 11.24 2.95
N HIS A 76 8.64 11.29 4.28
CA HIS A 76 9.84 11.29 5.09
C HIS A 76 10.22 9.87 5.54
N ASP A 77 11.52 9.66 5.73
CA ASP A 77 12.05 8.49 6.40
C ASP A 77 11.73 8.58 7.89
N VAL A 78 10.89 7.66 8.38
CA VAL A 78 10.50 7.59 9.79
C VAL A 78 10.68 6.17 10.32
N SER A 79 10.99 6.04 11.60
CA SER A 79 11.35 4.76 12.21
C SER A 79 10.16 3.92 12.69
N ASP A 80 8.96 4.49 12.80
CA ASP A 80 7.85 3.89 13.54
C ASP A 80 6.55 3.70 12.71
N ARG A 81 6.46 4.22 11.48
CA ARG A 81 5.25 4.11 10.64
C ARG A 81 4.79 2.67 10.43
N GLY A 82 5.69 1.76 10.12
CA GLY A 82 5.38 0.34 9.98
C GLY A 82 4.81 -0.28 11.25
N SER A 83 5.37 0.08 12.41
CA SER A 83 4.86 -0.37 13.72
C SER A 83 3.47 0.20 14.02
N ASN A 84 3.28 1.50 13.83
CA ASN A 84 1.99 2.18 14.00
C ASN A 84 0.92 1.56 13.10
N PHE A 85 1.29 1.23 11.87
CA PHE A 85 0.42 0.58 10.90
C PHE A 85 0.00 -0.84 11.34
N VAL A 86 0.95 -1.69 11.74
CA VAL A 86 0.66 -3.05 12.19
C VAL A 86 -0.20 -3.04 13.46
N HIS A 87 0.09 -2.18 14.42
CA HIS A 87 -0.68 -2.07 15.67
C HIS A 87 -2.17 -1.74 15.44
N ARG A 88 -2.47 -1.04 14.34
CA ARG A 88 -3.83 -0.72 13.89
C ARG A 88 -4.48 -1.85 13.10
N MET A 89 -3.72 -2.59 12.30
CA MET A 89 -4.25 -3.75 11.57
C MET A 89 -4.64 -4.90 12.50
N VAL A 90 -3.78 -5.23 13.49
CA VAL A 90 -3.97 -6.42 14.33
C VAL A 90 -4.70 -6.14 15.65
N GLY A 91 -5.04 -4.87 15.92
CA GLY A 91 -5.89 -4.51 17.05
C GLY A 91 -5.19 -4.38 18.40
N THR A 92 -3.86 -4.23 18.46
CA THR A 92 -3.18 -3.91 19.73
C THR A 92 -3.54 -2.51 20.24
N TRP A 93 -4.00 -1.62 19.37
CA TRP A 93 -4.60 -0.32 19.74
C TRP A 93 -6.09 -0.26 19.40
N THR A 94 -6.43 -0.45 18.12
CA THR A 94 -7.80 -0.52 17.60
C THR A 94 -7.75 -1.22 16.27
N THR A 95 -8.57 -2.24 16.05
CA THR A 95 -8.58 -2.99 14.79
C THR A 95 -9.22 -2.16 13.69
N GLN A 96 -8.47 -1.91 12.62
CA GLN A 96 -8.88 -1.09 11.49
C GLN A 96 -8.69 -1.84 10.16
N PRO A 97 -9.49 -1.50 9.12
CA PRO A 97 -9.19 -1.94 7.76
C PRO A 97 -7.79 -1.51 7.33
N ILE A 98 -7.14 -2.28 6.46
CA ILE A 98 -5.76 -2.07 6.02
C ILE A 98 -5.55 -0.65 5.48
N ILE A 99 -6.41 -0.19 4.57
CA ILE A 99 -6.29 1.16 3.99
C ILE A 99 -6.46 2.24 5.07
N THR A 100 -7.41 2.06 6.00
CA THR A 100 -7.60 3.00 7.13
C THR A 100 -6.37 3.01 8.03
N ALA A 101 -5.84 1.84 8.39
CA ALA A 101 -4.66 1.72 9.23
C ALA A 101 -3.45 2.41 8.58
N TRP A 102 -3.28 2.29 7.26
CA TRP A 102 -2.23 2.99 6.52
C TRP A 102 -2.40 4.50 6.58
N PHE A 103 -3.59 5.02 6.27
CA PHE A 103 -3.86 6.45 6.31
C PHE A 103 -3.62 7.06 7.68
N ILE A 104 -4.03 6.40 8.76
CA ILE A 104 -3.80 6.91 10.11
C ILE A 104 -2.32 6.78 10.49
N ALA A 105 -1.63 5.69 10.13
CA ALA A 105 -0.19 5.58 10.41
C ALA A 105 0.63 6.66 9.67
N ALA A 106 0.28 6.96 8.41
CA ALA A 106 0.89 8.05 7.67
C ALA A 106 0.57 9.41 8.32
N LYS A 107 -0.70 9.65 8.70
CA LYS A 107 -1.13 10.84 9.43
C LYS A 107 -0.31 11.09 10.71
N ASP A 108 -0.08 10.04 11.49
CA ASP A 108 0.63 10.14 12.76
C ASP A 108 2.13 10.48 12.57
N THR A 109 2.68 10.32 11.36
CA THR A 109 4.13 10.34 11.10
C THR A 109 4.57 11.34 10.02
N GLU A 110 3.65 12.03 9.36
CA GLU A 110 3.93 12.96 8.27
C GLU A 110 3.34 14.35 8.52
N PRO A 111 3.91 15.42 7.94
CA PRO A 111 3.30 16.75 8.00
C PRO A 111 2.05 16.82 7.11
N SER A 112 1.21 17.84 7.34
CA SER A 112 -0.06 18.04 6.63
C SER A 112 0.06 18.39 5.14
N THR A 113 1.28 18.52 4.63
CA THR A 113 1.59 18.66 3.21
C THR A 113 1.70 17.31 2.50
N THR A 114 1.81 16.22 3.25
CA THR A 114 1.93 14.86 2.73
C THR A 114 0.54 14.24 2.51
N TYR A 115 0.40 13.50 1.41
CA TYR A 115 -0.82 12.75 1.10
C TYR A 115 -0.48 11.27 0.95
N ALA A 116 -1.02 10.46 1.85
CA ALA A 116 -1.07 9.01 1.68
C ALA A 116 -2.08 8.64 0.59
N ALA A 117 -1.91 7.49 -0.05
CA ALA A 117 -2.78 7.02 -1.12
C ALA A 117 -3.04 5.51 -1.00
N ALA A 118 -4.16 5.11 -1.58
CA ALA A 118 -4.52 3.71 -1.72
C ALA A 118 -5.17 3.46 -3.08
N LEU A 119 -4.86 2.30 -3.65
CA LEU A 119 -5.47 1.74 -4.84
C LEU A 119 -6.02 0.37 -4.47
N ALA A 120 -7.31 0.13 -4.69
CA ALA A 120 -7.95 -1.13 -4.34
C ALA A 120 -8.87 -1.62 -5.44
N ARG A 121 -9.11 -2.93 -5.49
CA ARG A 121 -10.22 -3.48 -6.25
C ARG A 121 -11.53 -3.10 -5.58
N GLU A 122 -12.56 -2.89 -6.39
CA GLU A 122 -13.92 -2.74 -5.89
C GLU A 122 -14.26 -3.89 -4.93
N GLY A 123 -14.88 -3.58 -3.79
CA GLY A 123 -15.16 -4.54 -2.73
C GLY A 123 -14.04 -4.74 -1.70
N CYS A 124 -12.80 -4.34 -1.99
CA CYS A 124 -11.63 -4.59 -1.12
C CYS A 124 -11.16 -3.38 -0.30
N TRP A 125 -11.82 -2.22 -0.42
CA TRP A 125 -11.40 -0.99 0.28
C TRP A 125 -11.41 -1.13 1.81
N SER A 126 -12.38 -1.88 2.32
CA SER A 126 -12.60 -2.09 3.76
C SER A 126 -12.02 -3.42 4.25
N ASP A 127 -11.08 -4.01 3.52
CA ASP A 127 -10.44 -5.26 3.91
C ASP A 127 -9.70 -5.12 5.23
N TYR A 128 -9.89 -6.12 6.09
CA TYR A 128 -9.04 -6.35 7.24
C TYR A 128 -7.98 -7.38 6.88
N VAL A 129 -6.83 -7.34 7.56
CA VAL A 129 -5.89 -8.45 7.52
C VAL A 129 -6.56 -9.72 8.08
N TYR A 130 -6.18 -10.89 7.56
CA TYR A 130 -6.79 -12.16 7.97
C TYR A 130 -6.79 -12.36 9.48
N GLY A 131 -7.92 -12.81 10.02
CA GLY A 131 -8.12 -13.01 11.46
C GLY A 131 -8.58 -11.76 12.23
N HIS A 132 -8.59 -10.59 11.59
CA HIS A 132 -8.92 -9.31 12.23
C HIS A 132 -10.17 -8.61 11.67
N GLY A 133 -10.89 -9.28 10.77
CA GLY A 133 -12.14 -8.83 10.18
C GLY A 133 -12.41 -9.56 8.86
N SER A 134 -13.40 -9.08 8.10
CA SER A 134 -13.76 -9.63 6.79
C SER A 134 -12.89 -9.08 5.67
N GLN A 135 -12.73 -9.87 4.62
CA GLN A 135 -12.15 -9.47 3.33
C GLN A 135 -13.26 -9.48 2.28
N GLY A 136 -13.23 -8.51 1.38
CA GLY A 136 -14.06 -8.48 0.19
C GLY A 136 -13.60 -9.47 -0.87
N THR A 137 -14.45 -9.66 -1.88
CA THR A 137 -14.07 -10.34 -3.13
C THR A 137 -13.66 -9.29 -4.15
N PRO A 138 -12.45 -9.35 -4.74
CA PRO A 138 -12.01 -8.38 -5.74
C PRO A 138 -12.96 -8.28 -6.95
N GLY A 139 -13.62 -7.13 -7.12
CA GLY A 139 -14.40 -6.78 -8.30
C GLY A 139 -13.52 -6.43 -9.51
N THR A 140 -14.10 -5.99 -10.63
CA THR A 140 -13.33 -5.67 -11.86
C THR A 140 -12.84 -4.22 -11.93
N SER A 141 -13.48 -3.33 -11.17
CA SER A 141 -13.17 -1.89 -11.16
C SER A 141 -12.10 -1.56 -10.11
N PHE A 142 -11.45 -0.40 -10.29
CA PHE A 142 -10.48 0.14 -9.34
C PHE A 142 -11.07 1.32 -8.57
N LEU A 143 -10.69 1.42 -7.30
CA LEU A 143 -10.92 2.55 -6.42
C LEU A 143 -9.57 3.17 -6.06
N TYR A 144 -9.45 4.48 -6.26
CA TYR A 144 -8.28 5.25 -5.85
C TYR A 144 -8.72 6.34 -4.87
N GLY A 145 -7.92 6.60 -3.84
CA GLY A 145 -8.17 7.70 -2.93
C GLY A 145 -6.91 8.13 -2.20
N THR A 146 -6.91 9.41 -1.84
CA THR A 146 -5.83 10.04 -1.05
C THR A 146 -6.34 10.45 0.33
N TYR A 147 -5.43 10.53 1.28
CA TYR A 147 -5.68 11.03 2.63
C TYR A 147 -4.61 12.05 3.01
N GLN A 148 -5.03 13.25 3.41
CA GLN A 148 -4.12 14.27 3.92
C GLN A 148 -3.65 13.86 5.32
N CYS A 149 -2.33 13.77 5.50
CA CYS A 149 -1.69 13.46 6.78
C CYS A 149 -1.89 14.58 7.82
#